data_AF-A0A1U7GPK5-F1
#
_entry.id   AF-A0A1U7GPK5-F1
#
_cell.length_a   1.000
_cell.length_b   1.000
_cell.length_c   1.000
_cell.angle_alpha   90.00
_cell.angle_beta   90.00
_cell.angle_gamma   90.00
#
_symmetry.space_group_name_H-M   'P 1'
#
loop_
_entity.id
_entity.type
_entity.pdbx_description
1 polymer ?
#
loop_
_entity_poly.entity_id
_entity_poly.type
_entity_poly.pdbx_seq_one_letter_code
_entity_poly.pdbx_strand_id
1 'polypeptide(L)'
;MRILGSILTLTLALAPLAGAQEARRPDAALTQLGLEAEKTRYVFADAEKELREKYRDATAARDQAREALARIEAGAMMEQGILEMQAGEQQLQAEIAATRSASGGMGYGRGRYSRYYRNQANAVVQQEQRRAEQLRKQIAQAKKQAPTEKQRQAAEAGARMAMDQARQAVKDVNDAYDALVERYEDVRGKPGVLKALEDAGRPKKLSYQLGPSEESDKIGKWAKGILKIRPKRTTPARKPPASTPGPEAAPAGAKAGEADSPR
;
A
#
# COMPACT_ATOMS: atom_id res chain seq x y z
N MET A 1 -47.53 64.04 -41.88
CA MET A 1 -47.95 62.97 -40.95
C MET A 1 -47.30 63.29 -39.61
N ARG A 2 -47.95 63.92 -38.61
CA ARG A 2 -49.03 63.45 -37.71
C ARG A 2 -48.79 62.03 -37.16
N ILE A 3 -48.46 61.99 -35.86
CA ILE A 3 -48.85 61.08 -34.73
C ILE A 3 -47.75 61.33 -33.67
N LEU A 4 -47.90 62.21 -32.65
CA LEU A 4 -48.68 62.11 -31.40
C LEU A 4 -48.49 60.78 -30.62
N GLY A 5 -47.85 60.90 -29.46
CA GLY A 5 -48.27 60.22 -28.23
C GLY A 5 -47.65 58.86 -27.92
N SER A 6 -46.86 58.77 -26.84
CA SER A 6 -47.40 58.37 -25.53
C SER A 6 -46.29 58.17 -24.51
N ILE A 7 -46.51 58.79 -23.36
CA ILE A 7 -45.83 58.58 -22.09
C ILE A 7 -46.20 57.17 -21.60
N LEU A 8 -45.21 56.37 -21.19
CA LEU A 8 -45.47 55.23 -20.30
C LEU A 8 -44.31 55.05 -19.30
N THR A 9 -44.58 55.51 -18.08
CA THR A 9 -44.21 54.95 -16.77
C THR A 9 -42.92 54.14 -16.63
N LEU A 10 -41.97 54.75 -15.91
CA LEU A 10 -41.28 54.24 -14.71
C LEU A 10 -41.60 52.77 -14.31
N THR A 11 -40.63 51.88 -14.47
CA THR A 11 -40.36 50.85 -13.46
C THR A 11 -38.89 50.95 -13.08
N LEU A 12 -38.68 51.69 -11.99
CA LEU A 12 -37.51 51.61 -11.14
C LEU A 12 -37.44 50.17 -10.61
N ALA A 13 -36.82 49.26 -11.35
CA ALA A 13 -36.42 47.95 -10.82
C ALA A 13 -35.17 48.16 -9.96
N LEU A 14 -35.43 48.74 -8.79
CA LEU A 14 -34.62 48.55 -7.61
C LEU A 14 -34.44 47.03 -7.47
N ALA A 15 -33.24 46.52 -7.75
CA ALA A 15 -32.83 45.20 -7.31
C ALA A 15 -32.01 45.36 -6.03
N PRO A 16 -32.63 45.48 -4.83
CA PRO A 16 -31.92 45.21 -3.61
C PRO A 16 -32.13 43.75 -3.19
N LEU A 17 -31.13 43.20 -2.52
CA LEU A 17 -31.26 42.05 -1.60
C LEU A 17 -31.16 40.61 -2.15
N ALA A 18 -30.26 40.34 -3.11
CA ALA A 18 -29.65 38.99 -3.16
C ALA A 18 -28.31 38.93 -2.39
N GLY A 19 -27.55 40.03 -2.34
CA GLY A 19 -26.24 40.08 -1.66
C GLY A 19 -26.28 40.37 -0.15
N ALA A 20 -27.43 40.77 0.42
CA ALA A 20 -27.51 41.22 1.81
C ALA A 20 -28.04 40.18 2.81
N GLN A 21 -28.63 39.07 2.33
CA GLN A 21 -29.02 37.95 3.20
C GLN A 21 -27.89 36.92 3.36
N GLU A 22 -27.01 36.80 2.39
CA GLU A 22 -25.80 35.97 2.50
C GLU A 22 -24.80 36.58 3.49
N ALA A 23 -24.74 37.91 3.59
CA ALA A 23 -23.94 38.65 4.57
C ALA A 23 -24.39 38.49 6.04
N ARG A 24 -25.53 37.81 6.32
CA ARG A 24 -26.05 37.61 7.68
C ARG A 24 -25.80 36.21 8.24
N ARG A 25 -25.20 35.31 7.45
CA ARG A 25 -24.77 34.01 7.94
C ARG A 25 -23.34 34.15 8.49
N PRO A 26 -23.10 33.89 9.79
CA PRO A 26 -21.77 34.03 10.39
C PRO A 26 -20.72 33.09 9.75
N ASP A 27 -21.17 32.10 8.98
CA ASP A 27 -20.40 31.12 8.23
C ASP A 27 -20.31 31.39 6.71
N ALA A 28 -20.86 32.50 6.21
CA ALA A 28 -20.84 32.84 4.77
C ALA A 28 -19.42 32.94 4.20
N ALA A 29 -18.49 33.51 4.97
CA ALA A 29 -17.09 33.62 4.57
C ALA A 29 -16.38 32.25 4.49
N LEU A 30 -16.82 31.27 5.29
CA LEU A 30 -16.25 29.92 5.30
C LEU A 30 -16.84 29.07 4.16
N THR A 31 -18.15 29.17 3.94
CA THR A 31 -18.84 28.49 2.83
C THR A 31 -18.40 29.02 1.46
N GLN A 32 -18.13 30.32 1.31
CA GLN A 32 -17.53 30.88 0.08
C GLN A 32 -16.12 30.34 -0.21
N LEU A 33 -15.39 29.87 0.81
CA LEU A 33 -14.09 29.21 0.64
C LEU A 33 -14.23 27.71 0.31
N GLY A 34 -15.46 27.18 0.23
CA GLY A 34 -15.76 25.77 0.01
C GLY A 34 -15.64 24.91 1.28
N LEU A 35 -15.72 25.52 2.47
CA LEU A 35 -15.73 24.81 3.73
C LEU A 35 -17.15 24.55 4.22
N GLU A 36 -17.40 23.33 4.67
CA GLU A 36 -18.67 22.91 5.24
C GLU A 36 -18.51 22.58 6.72
N ALA A 37 -19.54 22.88 7.52
CA ALA A 37 -19.54 22.59 8.95
C ALA A 37 -19.84 21.11 9.19
N GLU A 38 -18.84 20.36 9.66
CA GLU A 38 -18.97 18.97 10.11
C GLU A 38 -18.73 18.89 11.63
N LYS A 39 -19.81 18.66 12.39
CA LYS A 39 -19.81 18.55 13.87
C LYS A 39 -19.17 19.78 14.55
N THR A 40 -17.88 19.70 14.89
CA THR A 40 -17.08 20.72 15.57
C THR A 40 -15.98 21.30 14.68
N ARG A 41 -15.99 21.00 13.38
CA ARG A 41 -14.95 21.42 12.43
C ARG A 41 -15.54 21.99 11.14
N TYR A 42 -14.76 22.78 10.45
CA TYR A 42 -15.01 23.16 9.06
C TYR A 42 -14.07 22.38 8.15
N VAL A 43 -14.63 21.68 7.16
CA VAL A 43 -13.91 20.75 6.29
C VAL A 43 -14.16 21.04 4.81
N PHE A 44 -13.20 20.71 3.95
CA PHE A 44 -13.41 20.70 2.50
C PHE A 44 -14.15 19.42 2.09
N ALA A 45 -15.48 19.40 2.21
CA ALA A 45 -16.30 18.20 2.03
C ALA A 45 -16.02 17.45 0.70
N ASP A 46 -15.91 18.18 -0.42
CA ASP A 46 -15.62 17.58 -1.72
C ASP A 46 -14.23 16.94 -1.79
N ALA A 47 -13.22 17.63 -1.29
CA ALA A 47 -11.85 17.12 -1.29
C ALA A 47 -11.67 15.93 -0.33
N GLU A 48 -12.38 15.95 0.81
CA GLU A 48 -12.41 14.81 1.72
C GLU A 48 -13.15 13.61 1.14
N LYS A 49 -14.22 13.83 0.38
CA LYS A 49 -14.93 12.77 -0.33
C LYS A 49 -14.04 12.13 -1.39
N GLU A 50 -13.34 12.94 -2.19
CA GLU A 50 -12.37 12.45 -3.19
C GLU A 50 -11.24 11.64 -2.51
N LEU A 51 -10.73 12.11 -1.38
CA LEU A 51 -9.72 11.37 -0.61
C LEU A 51 -10.25 10.01 -0.13
N ARG A 52 -11.49 9.95 0.34
CA ARG A 52 -12.14 8.69 0.76
C ARG A 52 -12.37 7.74 -0.41
N GLU A 53 -12.72 8.25 -1.58
CA GLU A 53 -12.85 7.44 -2.81
C GLU A 53 -11.49 6.85 -3.22
N LYS A 54 -10.44 7.68 -3.32
CA LYS A 54 -9.07 7.20 -3.59
C LYS A 54 -8.58 6.19 -2.56
N TYR A 55 -8.94 6.37 -1.29
CA TYR A 55 -8.59 5.41 -0.23
C TYR A 55 -9.27 4.04 -0.44
N ARG A 56 -10.54 4.02 -0.85
CA ARG A 56 -11.23 2.76 -1.18
C ARG A 56 -10.57 2.07 -2.36
N ASP A 57 -10.26 2.81 -3.41
CA ASP A 57 -9.59 2.27 -4.60
C ASP A 57 -8.20 1.73 -4.27
N ALA A 58 -7.42 2.47 -3.46
CA ALA A 58 -6.10 2.03 -3.02
C ALA A 58 -6.16 0.80 -2.11
N THR A 59 -7.21 0.66 -1.29
CA THR A 59 -7.42 -0.54 -0.47
C THR A 59 -7.75 -1.74 -1.35
N ALA A 60 -8.66 -1.58 -2.32
CA ALA A 60 -9.01 -2.63 -3.27
C ALA A 60 -7.80 -3.07 -4.11
N ALA A 61 -6.99 -2.12 -4.61
CA ALA A 61 -5.78 -2.43 -5.37
C ALA A 61 -4.75 -3.21 -4.52
N ARG A 62 -4.60 -2.87 -3.24
CA ARG A 62 -3.73 -3.63 -2.31
C ARG A 62 -4.23 -5.04 -2.05
N ASP A 63 -5.53 -5.22 -1.90
CA ASP A 63 -6.11 -6.55 -1.67
C ASP A 63 -5.96 -7.42 -2.93
N GLN A 64 -6.15 -6.85 -4.13
CA GLN A 64 -5.84 -7.53 -5.39
C GLN A 64 -4.36 -7.94 -5.49
N ALA A 65 -3.43 -7.07 -5.09
CA ALA A 65 -2.01 -7.39 -5.07
C ALA A 65 -1.67 -8.53 -4.09
N ARG A 66 -2.32 -8.55 -2.92
CA ARG A 66 -2.18 -9.64 -1.94
C ARG A 66 -2.72 -10.96 -2.45
N GLU A 67 -3.90 -10.95 -3.06
CA GLU A 67 -4.48 -12.14 -3.68
C GLU A 67 -3.59 -12.68 -4.80
N ALA A 68 -3.03 -11.81 -5.63
CA ALA A 68 -2.11 -12.20 -6.70
C ALA A 68 -0.86 -12.89 -6.15
N LEU A 69 -0.27 -12.36 -5.07
CA LEU A 69 0.86 -13.00 -4.38
C LEU A 69 0.46 -14.35 -3.75
N ALA A 70 -0.69 -14.41 -3.07
CA ALA A 70 -1.15 -15.64 -2.44
C ALA A 70 -1.36 -16.76 -3.47
N ARG A 71 -1.80 -16.42 -4.70
CA ARG A 71 -1.90 -17.39 -5.80
C ARG A 71 -0.54 -17.93 -6.25
N ILE A 72 0.49 -17.07 -6.29
CA ILE A 72 1.86 -17.50 -6.61
C ILE A 72 2.39 -18.42 -5.51
N GLU A 73 2.21 -18.05 -4.24
CA GLU A 73 2.63 -18.85 -3.09
C GLU A 73 1.93 -20.22 -3.06
N ALA A 74 0.62 -20.26 -3.33
CA ALA A 74 -0.13 -21.50 -3.44
C ALA A 74 0.40 -22.40 -4.58
N GLY A 75 0.75 -21.81 -5.72
CA GLY A 75 1.40 -22.54 -6.82
C GLY A 75 2.76 -23.11 -6.42
N ALA A 76 3.59 -22.32 -5.75
CA ALA A 76 4.92 -22.74 -5.28
C ALA A 76 4.83 -23.86 -4.23
N MET A 77 3.86 -23.80 -3.30
CA MET A 77 3.63 -24.88 -2.33
C MET A 77 3.18 -26.18 -3.00
N MET A 78 2.37 -26.11 -4.05
CA MET A 78 1.97 -27.30 -4.81
C MET A 78 3.17 -27.93 -5.54
N GLU A 79 4.04 -27.11 -6.13
CA GLU A 79 5.29 -27.58 -6.75
C GLU A 79 6.22 -28.23 -5.72
N GLN A 80 6.40 -27.63 -4.54
CA GLN A 80 7.19 -28.20 -3.45
C GLN A 80 6.62 -29.54 -2.98
N GLY A 81 5.30 -29.64 -2.78
CA GLY A 81 4.65 -30.90 -2.42
C GLY A 81 4.84 -32.00 -3.47
N ILE A 82 4.85 -31.65 -4.77
CA ILE A 82 5.17 -32.59 -5.84
C ILE A 82 6.62 -33.07 -5.74
N LEU A 83 7.57 -32.16 -5.51
CA LEU A 83 8.99 -32.51 -5.36
C LEU A 83 9.23 -33.43 -4.16
N GLU A 84 8.57 -33.17 -3.03
CA GLU A 84 8.62 -34.03 -1.84
C GLU A 84 8.05 -35.42 -2.12
N MET A 85 6.90 -35.52 -2.79
CA MET A 85 6.33 -36.81 -3.20
C MET A 85 7.25 -37.56 -4.17
N GLN A 86 7.91 -36.86 -5.10
CA GLN A 86 8.89 -37.47 -6.02
C GLN A 86 10.13 -37.97 -5.28
N ALA A 87 10.62 -37.24 -4.28
CA ALA A 87 11.72 -37.68 -3.43
C ALA A 87 11.33 -38.94 -2.64
N GLY A 88 10.13 -38.97 -2.06
CA GLY A 88 9.58 -40.16 -1.38
C GLY A 88 9.42 -41.36 -2.31
N GLU A 89 8.99 -41.14 -3.56
CA GLU A 89 8.93 -42.21 -4.57
C GLU A 89 10.30 -42.79 -4.89
N GLN A 90 11.33 -41.93 -5.04
CA GLN A 90 12.70 -42.36 -5.31
C GLN A 90 13.28 -43.15 -4.13
N GLN A 91 13.01 -42.72 -2.89
CA GLN A 91 13.40 -43.45 -1.68
C GLN A 91 12.76 -44.85 -1.63
N LEU A 92 11.45 -44.96 -1.87
CA LEU A 92 10.77 -46.26 -1.94
C LEU A 92 11.32 -47.16 -3.04
N GLN A 93 11.64 -46.61 -4.22
CA GLN A 93 12.28 -47.38 -5.28
C GLN A 93 13.68 -47.87 -4.88
N ALA A 94 14.46 -47.05 -4.18
CA ALA A 94 15.77 -47.45 -3.65
C ALA A 94 15.64 -48.57 -2.60
N GLU A 95 14.64 -48.51 -1.70
CA GLU A 95 14.34 -49.56 -0.73
C GLU A 95 13.92 -50.88 -1.38
N ILE A 96 13.07 -50.80 -2.42
CA ILE A 96 12.68 -51.97 -3.23
C ILE A 96 13.93 -52.59 -3.89
N ALA A 97 14.80 -51.77 -4.48
CA ALA A 97 16.04 -52.23 -5.11
C ALA A 97 16.98 -52.89 -4.08
N ALA A 98 17.16 -52.27 -2.90
CA ALA A 98 17.97 -52.81 -1.82
C ALA A 98 17.44 -54.16 -1.30
N THR A 99 16.12 -54.29 -1.15
CA THR A 99 15.48 -55.55 -0.73
C THR A 99 15.65 -56.66 -1.78
N ARG A 100 15.56 -56.31 -3.08
CA ARG A 100 15.83 -57.23 -4.18
C ARG A 100 17.30 -57.66 -4.25
N SER A 101 18.26 -56.77 -4.04
CA SER A 101 19.68 -57.13 -4.01
C SER A 101 20.04 -57.99 -2.79
N ALA A 102 19.48 -57.67 -1.62
CA ALA A 102 19.69 -58.45 -0.39
C ALA A 102 19.12 -59.88 -0.51
N SER A 103 17.98 -60.05 -1.17
CA SER A 103 17.39 -61.37 -1.43
C SER A 103 18.09 -62.15 -2.57
N GLY A 104 18.72 -61.46 -3.53
CA GLY A 104 19.54 -62.05 -4.60
C GLY A 104 20.91 -62.56 -4.14
N GLY A 105 21.50 -61.97 -3.10
CA GLY A 105 22.78 -62.38 -2.51
C GLY A 105 22.72 -63.68 -1.68
N MET A 106 21.54 -64.15 -1.27
CA MET A 106 21.33 -65.41 -0.54
C MET A 106 21.30 -66.63 -1.48
N GLY A 107 22.31 -66.73 -2.35
CA GLY A 107 22.40 -67.70 -3.46
C GLY A 107 23.14 -69.02 -3.18
N TYR A 108 23.67 -69.26 -1.97
CA TYR A 108 24.54 -70.41 -1.69
C TYR A 108 24.03 -71.35 -0.56
N GLY A 109 22.71 -71.51 -0.41
CA GLY A 109 22.11 -72.39 0.60
C GLY A 109 20.95 -73.22 0.05
N ARG A 110 21.24 -74.45 -0.40
CA ARG A 110 20.31 -75.42 -1.00
C ARG A 110 19.32 -75.98 0.04
N GLY A 111 18.26 -75.25 0.39
CA GLY A 111 17.26 -75.74 1.36
C GLY A 111 15.89 -75.06 1.29
N ARG A 112 14.83 -75.77 1.71
CA ARG A 112 13.43 -75.26 1.81
C ARG A 112 13.32 -73.91 2.53
N TYR A 113 14.23 -73.65 3.48
CA TYR A 113 14.36 -72.39 4.21
C TYR A 113 14.65 -71.18 3.30
N SER A 114 15.43 -71.33 2.22
CA SER A 114 15.72 -70.25 1.26
C SER A 114 14.48 -69.78 0.49
N ARG A 115 13.52 -70.67 0.23
CA ARG A 115 12.25 -70.31 -0.44
C ARG A 115 11.33 -69.51 0.48
N TYR A 116 11.32 -69.81 1.77
CA TYR A 116 10.52 -69.09 2.76
C TYR A 116 10.95 -67.61 2.86
N TYR A 117 12.26 -67.35 3.01
CA TYR A 117 12.79 -65.99 3.05
C TYR A 117 12.62 -65.22 1.73
N ARG A 118 12.76 -65.88 0.57
CA ARG A 118 12.46 -65.25 -0.73
C ARG A 118 10.98 -64.90 -0.87
N ASN A 119 10.07 -65.76 -0.45
CA ASN A 119 8.64 -65.49 -0.53
C ASN A 119 8.22 -64.33 0.39
N GLN A 120 8.81 -64.24 1.58
CA GLN A 120 8.60 -63.12 2.51
C GLN A 120 9.16 -61.80 1.94
N ALA A 121 10.38 -61.81 1.39
CA ALA A 121 10.96 -60.65 0.72
C ALA A 121 10.15 -60.22 -0.50
N ASN A 122 9.65 -61.17 -1.30
CA ASN A 122 8.79 -60.89 -2.45
C ASN A 122 7.44 -60.28 -2.06
N ALA A 123 6.85 -60.70 -0.94
CA ALA A 123 5.61 -60.13 -0.42
C ALA A 123 5.81 -58.65 -0.01
N VAL A 124 6.90 -58.35 0.70
CA VAL A 124 7.29 -56.97 1.06
C VAL A 124 7.55 -56.14 -0.19
N VAL A 125 8.31 -56.67 -1.15
CA VAL A 125 8.63 -56.01 -2.42
C VAL A 125 7.38 -55.75 -3.27
N GLN A 126 6.37 -56.61 -3.23
CA GLN A 126 5.07 -56.34 -3.89
C GLN A 126 4.25 -55.28 -3.15
N GLN A 127 4.26 -55.28 -1.82
CA GLN A 127 3.58 -54.27 -1.02
C GLN A 127 4.16 -52.87 -1.28
N GLU A 128 5.49 -52.74 -1.26
CA GLU A 128 6.17 -51.47 -1.54
C GLU A 128 5.98 -51.03 -3.00
N GLN A 129 5.95 -51.96 -3.97
CA GLN A 129 5.61 -51.63 -5.35
C GLN A 129 4.21 -51.03 -5.49
N ARG A 130 3.20 -51.59 -4.81
CA ARG A 130 1.84 -51.03 -4.83
C ARG A 130 1.80 -49.63 -4.23
N ARG A 131 2.57 -49.36 -3.16
CA ARG A 131 2.71 -48.02 -2.58
C ARG A 131 3.38 -47.05 -3.54
N ALA A 132 4.46 -47.47 -4.21
CA ALA A 132 5.12 -46.66 -5.22
C ALA A 132 4.20 -46.34 -6.41
N GLU A 133 3.39 -47.29 -6.87
CA GLU A 133 2.39 -47.06 -7.92
C GLU A 133 1.28 -46.09 -7.48
N GLN A 134 0.83 -46.18 -6.22
CA GLN A 134 -0.13 -45.23 -5.65
C GLN A 134 0.46 -43.81 -5.60
N LEU A 135 1.70 -43.66 -5.12
CA LEU A 135 2.41 -42.38 -5.12
C LEU A 135 2.61 -41.83 -6.53
N ARG A 136 2.99 -42.65 -7.51
CA ARG A 136 3.08 -42.24 -8.92
C ARG A 136 1.76 -41.68 -9.45
N LYS A 137 0.63 -42.32 -9.12
CA LYS A 137 -0.70 -41.82 -9.51
C LYS A 137 -1.01 -40.48 -8.85
N GLN A 138 -0.70 -40.33 -7.57
CA GLN A 138 -0.88 -39.06 -6.84
C GLN A 138 0.00 -37.94 -7.42
N ILE A 139 1.28 -38.23 -7.71
CA ILE A 139 2.21 -37.29 -8.36
C ILE A 139 1.68 -36.89 -9.74
N ALA A 140 1.20 -37.84 -10.54
CA ALA A 140 0.66 -37.55 -11.87
C ALA A 140 -0.61 -36.70 -11.80
N GLN A 141 -1.48 -36.91 -10.79
CA GLN A 141 -2.65 -36.08 -10.56
C GLN A 141 -2.28 -34.67 -10.08
N ALA A 142 -1.35 -34.57 -9.12
CA ALA A 142 -0.86 -33.29 -8.61
C ALA A 142 -0.18 -32.47 -9.71
N LYS A 143 0.64 -33.09 -10.58
CA LYS A 143 1.25 -32.43 -11.74
C LYS A 143 0.25 -31.91 -12.77
N LYS A 144 -0.93 -32.53 -12.88
CA LYS A 144 -2.02 -32.02 -13.74
C LYS A 144 -2.72 -30.80 -13.15
N GLN A 145 -2.71 -30.67 -11.82
CA GLN A 145 -3.30 -29.54 -11.10
C GLN A 145 -2.31 -28.39 -10.92
N ALA A 146 -1.00 -28.69 -10.94
CA ALA A 146 0.05 -27.69 -10.83
C ALA A 146 -0.01 -26.68 -11.98
N PRO A 147 0.24 -25.39 -11.70
CA PRO A 147 0.32 -24.37 -12.74
C PRO A 147 1.47 -24.70 -13.70
N THR A 148 1.24 -24.49 -14.99
CA THR A 148 2.31 -24.61 -15.99
C THR A 148 3.29 -23.44 -15.86
N GLU A 149 4.53 -23.62 -16.32
CA GLU A 149 5.55 -22.56 -16.29
C GLU A 149 5.07 -21.25 -16.94
N LYS A 150 4.34 -21.34 -18.06
CA LYS A 150 3.73 -20.17 -18.71
C LYS A 150 2.68 -19.49 -17.83
N GLN A 151 1.85 -20.25 -17.13
CA GLN A 151 0.87 -19.71 -16.18
C GLN A 151 1.55 -19.08 -14.97
N ARG A 152 2.67 -19.65 -14.50
CA ARG A 152 3.45 -19.08 -13.40
C ARG A 152 4.07 -17.75 -13.78
N GLN A 153 4.72 -17.67 -14.94
CA GLN A 153 5.28 -16.41 -15.46
C GLN A 153 4.21 -15.33 -15.66
N ALA A 154 3.04 -15.72 -16.18
CA ALA A 154 1.90 -14.80 -16.31
C ALA A 154 1.37 -14.33 -14.95
N ALA A 155 1.29 -15.24 -13.95
CA ALA A 155 0.88 -14.88 -12.59
C ALA A 155 1.90 -13.96 -11.90
N GLU A 156 3.20 -14.22 -12.07
CA GLU A 156 4.29 -13.37 -11.57
C GLU A 156 4.25 -11.97 -12.20
N ALA A 157 4.07 -11.90 -13.52
CA ALA A 157 3.91 -10.61 -14.21
C ALA A 157 2.65 -9.87 -13.74
N GLY A 158 1.53 -10.57 -13.59
CA GLY A 158 0.28 -10.03 -13.06
C GLY A 158 0.42 -9.49 -11.64
N ALA A 159 1.10 -10.22 -10.75
CA ALA A 159 1.35 -9.78 -9.38
C ALA A 159 2.26 -8.56 -9.32
N ARG A 160 3.28 -8.47 -10.18
CA ARG A 160 4.14 -7.27 -10.28
C ARG A 160 3.31 -6.05 -10.69
N MET A 161 2.50 -6.17 -11.73
CA MET A 161 1.61 -5.08 -12.16
C MET A 161 0.63 -4.67 -11.05
N ALA A 162 0.01 -5.63 -10.36
CA ALA A 162 -0.91 -5.35 -9.26
C ALA A 162 -0.21 -4.64 -8.09
N MET A 163 1.02 -5.03 -7.76
CA MET A 163 1.84 -4.38 -6.73
C MET A 163 2.21 -2.95 -7.11
N ASP A 164 2.59 -2.71 -8.37
CA ASP A 164 2.91 -1.38 -8.86
C ASP A 164 1.68 -0.47 -8.85
N GLN A 165 0.52 -0.99 -9.29
CA GLN A 165 -0.76 -0.28 -9.21
C GLN A 165 -1.15 0.04 -7.76
N ALA A 166 -1.05 -0.93 -6.86
CA ALA A 166 -1.34 -0.72 -5.44
C ALA A 166 -0.41 0.33 -4.81
N ARG A 167 0.88 0.33 -5.18
CA ARG A 167 1.85 1.32 -4.71
C ARG A 167 1.52 2.72 -5.24
N GLN A 168 1.16 2.82 -6.52
CA GLN A 168 0.78 4.09 -7.12
C GLN A 168 -0.51 4.62 -6.49
N ALA A 169 -1.53 3.79 -6.31
CA ALA A 169 -2.79 4.20 -5.68
C ALA A 169 -2.59 4.71 -4.25
N VAL A 170 -1.71 4.07 -3.46
CA VAL A 170 -1.37 4.59 -2.12
C VAL A 170 -0.62 5.92 -2.19
N LYS A 171 0.24 6.10 -3.19
CA LYS A 171 0.92 7.38 -3.43
C LYS A 171 -0.10 8.47 -3.78
N ASP A 172 -1.06 8.19 -4.65
CA ASP A 172 -2.11 9.13 -5.03
C ASP A 172 -2.97 9.55 -3.82
N VAL A 173 -3.24 8.61 -2.90
CA VAL A 173 -3.90 8.93 -1.61
C VAL A 173 -3.04 9.84 -0.74
N ASN A 174 -1.73 9.57 -0.64
CA ASN A 174 -0.83 10.42 0.13
C ASN A 174 -0.75 11.84 -0.47
N ASP A 175 -0.60 11.94 -1.78
CA ASP A 175 -0.48 13.21 -2.50
C ASP A 175 -1.79 14.01 -2.38
N ALA A 176 -2.95 13.35 -2.47
CA ALA A 176 -4.25 13.98 -2.22
C ALA A 176 -4.40 14.47 -0.77
N TYR A 177 -3.90 13.70 0.22
CA TYR A 177 -3.93 14.12 1.62
C TYR A 177 -2.98 15.29 1.88
N ASP A 178 -1.75 15.26 1.33
CA ASP A 178 -0.80 16.36 1.50
C ASP A 178 -1.33 17.65 0.84
N ALA A 179 -1.96 17.56 -0.34
CA ALA A 179 -2.64 18.69 -0.98
C ALA A 179 -3.83 19.21 -0.15
N LEU A 180 -4.59 18.32 0.50
CA LEU A 180 -5.67 18.70 1.42
C LEU A 180 -5.12 19.48 2.62
N VAL A 181 -4.03 19.00 3.21
CA VAL A 181 -3.37 19.68 4.35
C VAL A 181 -2.84 21.05 3.94
N GLU A 182 -2.16 21.16 2.80
CA GLU A 182 -1.68 22.43 2.27
C GLU A 182 -2.83 23.43 2.05
N ARG A 183 -3.96 22.96 1.49
CA ARG A 183 -5.16 23.79 1.31
C ARG A 183 -5.74 24.30 2.64
N TYR A 184 -5.66 23.50 3.71
CA TYR A 184 -6.05 23.96 5.05
C TYR A 184 -5.07 24.99 5.61
N GLU A 185 -3.77 24.83 5.40
CA GLU A 185 -2.75 25.82 5.81
C GLU A 185 -2.93 27.16 5.07
N ASP A 186 -3.19 27.11 3.77
CA ASP A 186 -3.48 28.29 2.94
C ASP A 186 -4.70 29.06 3.44
N VAL A 187 -5.80 28.35 3.72
CA VAL A 187 -7.03 28.98 4.23
C VAL A 187 -6.84 29.49 5.66
N ARG A 188 -6.04 28.81 6.48
CA ARG A 188 -5.69 29.29 7.81
C ARG A 188 -4.88 30.60 7.78
N GLY A 189 -4.09 30.81 6.73
CA GLY A 189 -3.32 32.04 6.50
C GLY A 189 -4.15 33.23 6.02
N LYS A 190 -5.39 33.04 5.56
CA LYS A 190 -6.23 34.13 5.03
C LYS A 190 -6.76 35.03 6.16
N PRO A 191 -6.68 36.36 6.00
CA PRO A 191 -7.21 37.29 7.00
C PRO A 191 -8.72 37.12 7.13
N GLY A 192 -9.22 37.05 8.36
CA GLY A 192 -10.66 36.95 8.65
C GLY A 192 -11.21 35.53 8.80
N VAL A 193 -10.47 34.47 8.43
CA VAL A 193 -10.95 33.08 8.58
C VAL A 193 -11.08 32.66 10.05
N LEU A 194 -10.09 32.99 10.88
CA LEU A 194 -10.17 32.72 12.33
C LEU A 194 -11.32 33.47 13.00
N LYS A 195 -11.57 34.71 12.56
CA LYS A 195 -12.69 35.52 13.05
C LYS A 195 -14.03 34.93 12.61
N ALA A 196 -14.14 34.49 11.35
CA ALA A 196 -15.33 33.82 10.84
C ALA A 196 -15.62 32.49 11.57
N LEU A 197 -14.58 31.74 11.96
CA LEU A 197 -14.74 30.53 12.79
C LEU A 197 -15.26 30.85 14.19
N GLU A 198 -14.74 31.91 14.83
CA GLU A 198 -15.20 32.38 16.13
C GLU A 198 -16.65 32.89 16.07
N ASP A 199 -16.97 33.69 15.05
CA ASP A 199 -18.31 34.23 14.83
C ASP A 199 -19.33 33.12 14.51
N ALA A 200 -18.93 32.07 13.78
CA ALA A 200 -19.76 30.89 13.52
C ALA A 200 -19.95 30.01 14.76
N GLY A 201 -18.97 29.98 15.68
CA GLY A 201 -18.98 29.21 16.92
C GLY A 201 -19.77 29.85 18.07
N ARG A 202 -19.74 31.19 18.14
CA ARG A 202 -20.41 32.00 19.16
C ARG A 202 -21.91 31.71 19.35
N PRO A 203 -22.75 31.59 18.30
CA PRO A 203 -24.18 31.29 18.47
C PRO A 203 -24.44 29.87 19.00
N LYS A 204 -23.52 28.93 18.77
CA LYS A 204 -23.68 27.52 19.17
C LYS A 204 -22.91 27.17 20.44
N LYS A 205 -22.17 28.12 21.04
CA LYS A 205 -21.23 27.89 22.16
C LYS A 205 -20.22 26.77 21.87
N LEU A 206 -19.83 26.62 20.61
CA LEU A 206 -18.87 25.62 20.13
C LEU A 206 -17.62 26.32 19.60
N SER A 207 -16.45 25.78 19.90
CA SER A 207 -15.20 26.23 19.27
C SER A 207 -14.95 25.43 17.99
N TYR A 208 -15.32 26.01 16.86
CA TYR A 208 -15.06 25.41 15.56
C TYR A 208 -13.57 25.43 15.24
N GLN A 209 -13.04 24.29 14.78
CA GLN A 209 -11.66 24.16 14.33
C GLN A 209 -11.60 24.01 12.81
N LEU A 210 -10.52 24.49 12.21
CA LEU A 210 -10.19 24.24 10.81
C LEU A 210 -9.16 23.12 10.73
N GLY A 211 -9.45 22.09 9.93
CA GLY A 211 -8.51 21.01 9.66
C GLY A 211 -9.21 19.76 9.14
N PRO A 212 -8.43 18.76 8.71
CA PRO A 212 -8.98 17.50 8.20
C PRO A 212 -9.91 16.84 9.22
N SER A 213 -10.93 16.13 8.73
CA SER A 213 -11.71 15.24 9.60
C SER A 213 -10.84 14.12 10.18
N GLU A 214 -11.31 13.52 11.27
CA GLU A 214 -10.62 12.36 11.88
C GLU A 214 -10.49 11.19 10.91
N GLU A 215 -11.43 11.03 9.98
CA GLU A 215 -11.37 10.00 8.94
C GLU A 215 -10.27 10.30 7.93
N SER A 216 -10.19 11.53 7.44
CA SER A 216 -9.14 11.99 6.53
C SER A 216 -7.74 11.86 7.15
N ASP A 217 -7.59 12.19 8.45
CA ASP A 217 -6.33 11.98 9.18
C ASP A 217 -5.94 10.51 9.31
N LYS A 218 -6.90 9.61 9.52
CA LYS A 218 -6.64 8.16 9.55
C LYS A 218 -6.16 7.67 8.17
N ILE A 219 -6.78 8.16 7.09
CA ILE A 219 -6.38 7.85 5.72
C ILE A 219 -4.96 8.34 5.44
N GLY A 220 -4.63 9.58 5.81
CA GLY A 220 -3.28 10.13 5.64
C GLY A 220 -2.22 9.35 6.43
N LYS A 221 -2.51 8.97 7.68
CA LYS A 221 -1.62 8.12 8.49
C LYS A 221 -1.44 6.73 7.89
N TRP A 222 -2.50 6.14 7.37
CA TRP A 222 -2.46 4.84 6.69
C TRP A 222 -1.56 4.88 5.46
N ALA A 223 -1.72 5.89 4.59
CA ALA A 223 -0.92 6.03 3.38
C ALA A 223 0.57 6.24 3.69
N LYS A 224 0.87 7.16 4.64
CA LYS A 224 2.24 7.41 5.12
C LYS A 224 2.87 6.18 5.77
N GLY A 225 2.09 5.44 6.57
CA GLY A 225 2.52 4.19 7.19
C GLY A 225 2.90 3.12 6.17
N ILE A 226 2.12 2.97 5.10
CA ILE A 226 2.40 2.04 4.02
C ILE A 226 3.64 2.45 3.22
N LEU A 227 3.75 3.72 2.87
CA LEU A 227 4.87 4.23 2.08
C LEU A 227 6.16 4.35 2.90
N LYS A 228 6.11 4.05 4.21
CA LYS A 228 7.20 4.26 5.17
C LYS A 228 7.71 5.71 5.18
N ILE A 229 6.85 6.67 4.85
CA ILE A 229 7.16 8.09 4.91
C ILE A 229 7.03 8.50 6.37
N ARG A 230 8.15 8.84 7.03
CA ARG A 230 8.10 9.42 8.37
C ARG A 230 7.40 10.79 8.29
N PRO A 231 6.46 11.11 9.19
CA PRO A 231 5.88 12.45 9.23
C PRO A 231 7.01 13.46 9.44
N LYS A 232 7.07 14.51 8.61
CA LYS A 232 8.03 15.61 8.79
C LYS A 232 7.87 16.16 10.21
N ARG A 233 8.89 15.96 11.07
CA ARG A 233 8.98 16.67 12.34
C ARG A 233 9.04 18.16 12.02
N THR A 234 8.05 18.92 12.47
CA THR A 234 8.14 20.38 12.54
C THR A 234 9.35 20.70 13.41
N THR A 235 10.43 21.13 12.76
CA THR A 235 11.64 21.56 13.45
C THR A 235 11.35 22.98 13.90
N PRO A 236 11.27 23.28 15.21
CA PRO A 236 11.06 24.66 15.65
C PRO A 236 12.25 25.51 15.16
N ALA A 237 11.95 26.63 14.52
CA ALA A 237 12.93 27.55 13.96
C ALA A 237 13.98 27.92 15.03
N ARG A 238 15.22 27.46 14.81
CA ARG A 238 16.37 27.81 15.65
C ARG A 238 16.68 29.29 15.42
N LYS A 239 16.40 30.11 16.44
CA LYS A 239 16.79 31.53 16.51
C LYS A 239 18.30 31.64 16.20
N PRO A 240 18.73 32.51 15.26
CA PRO A 240 20.15 32.66 14.96
C PRO A 240 20.86 33.22 16.20
N PRO A 241 22.06 32.72 16.55
CA PRO A 241 22.83 33.29 17.64
C PRO A 241 23.28 34.71 17.27
N ALA A 242 23.12 35.62 18.23
CA ALA A 242 23.58 37.00 18.13
C ALA A 242 25.11 37.03 17.94
N SER A 243 25.53 37.80 16.95
CA SER A 243 26.92 38.09 16.64
C SER A 243 27.58 38.84 17.79
N THR A 244 28.65 38.29 18.36
CA THR A 244 29.58 39.04 19.22
C THR A 244 30.84 39.34 18.40
N PRO A 245 31.32 40.59 18.31
CA PRO A 245 32.50 40.91 17.51
C PRO A 245 33.81 40.92 18.33
N GLY A 246 34.87 40.41 17.70
CA GLY A 246 36.27 40.83 17.87
C GLY A 246 37.19 39.93 18.71
N PRO A 247 38.53 40.06 18.60
CA PRO A 247 39.29 40.96 17.72
C PRO A 247 40.41 40.27 16.89
N GLU A 248 41.06 41.15 16.15
CA GLU A 248 42.02 41.09 15.05
C GLU A 248 43.47 40.68 15.41
N ALA A 249 44.28 40.48 14.35
CA ALA A 249 45.75 40.42 14.24
C ALA A 249 46.42 39.03 14.38
N ALA A 250 47.36 38.58 13.54
CA ALA A 250 48.01 39.07 12.31
C ALA A 250 48.91 37.92 11.74
N PRO A 251 49.49 38.04 10.53
CA PRO A 251 49.96 36.91 9.71
C PRO A 251 51.49 36.74 9.66
N ALA A 252 51.94 35.51 9.40
CA ALA A 252 53.25 35.13 8.83
C ALA A 252 53.18 33.62 8.56
N GLY A 253 53.69 33.00 7.51
CA GLY A 253 54.67 33.35 6.49
C GLY A 253 55.09 32.01 5.87
N ALA A 254 55.37 32.02 4.57
CA ALA A 254 55.53 30.86 3.70
C ALA A 254 56.72 29.93 4.00
N LYS A 255 56.60 28.70 3.45
CA LYS A 255 57.59 27.83 2.75
C LYS A 255 57.33 26.36 3.14
N ALA A 256 57.65 25.31 2.39
CA ALA A 256 58.01 25.00 1.00
C ALA A 256 58.44 23.51 1.05
N GLY A 257 58.26 22.73 -0.03
CA GLY A 257 58.80 21.35 -0.12
C GLY A 257 58.02 20.35 0.75
N GLU A 258 57.83 19.09 0.39
CA GLU A 258 58.70 18.21 -0.37
C GLU A 258 57.85 17.03 -0.86
N ALA A 259 58.11 16.61 -2.09
CA ALA A 259 57.57 15.38 -2.64
C ALA A 259 58.29 14.19 -1.99
N ASP A 260 57.58 13.12 -1.63
CA ASP A 260 58.13 11.80 -1.90
C ASP A 260 57.01 10.76 -2.12
N SER A 261 57.32 9.87 -3.03
CA SER A 261 56.47 8.86 -3.67
C SER A 261 56.48 7.53 -2.88
N PRO A 262 55.66 6.55 -3.29
CA PRO A 262 55.24 5.43 -2.44
C PRO A 262 56.16 4.22 -2.52
N ARG A 263 56.03 3.35 -1.52
CA ARG A 263 56.19 1.89 -1.65
C ARG A 263 55.05 1.18 -0.96
#